data_AF-A0A7C3BHC1-F1
#
_entry.id   AF-A0A7C3BHC1-F1
#
_cell.length_a   1.000
_cell.length_b   1.000
_cell.length_c   1.000
_cell.angle_alpha   90.00
_cell.angle_beta   90.00
_cell.angle_gamma   90.00
#
_symmetry.space_group_name_H-M   'P 1'
#
loop_
_entity.id
_entity.type
_entity.pdbx_description
1 polymer ?
#
loop_
_entity_poly.entity_id
_entity_poly.type
_entity_poly.pdbx_seq_one_letter_code
_entity_poly.pdbx_strand_id
1 'polypeptide(L)' 'MKIEVLGPGCPRCQALEANVREAVKDMGLDAVVQKITDLGKIMEYGVISTPGIVV' A
#
# COMPACT_ATOMS: atom_id res chain seq x y z
N MET A 1 -9.30 2.77 -9.36
CA MET A 1 -9.02 3.04 -7.93
C MET A 1 -7.52 3.17 -7.73
N LYS A 2 -7.03 3.93 -6.75
CA LYS A 2 -5.59 4.05 -6.49
C LYS A 2 -5.32 3.52 -5.09
N ILE A 3 -4.54 2.45 -4.99
CA ILE A 3 -4.23 1.82 -3.70
C ILE A 3 -2.79 2.14 -3.36
N GLU A 4 -2.59 2.93 -2.32
CA GLU A 4 -1.26 3.33 -1.86
C GLU A 4 -0.86 2.54 -0.62
N VAL A 5 0.14 1.68 -0.77
CA VAL A 5 0.71 0.88 0.33
C VAL A 5 1.81 1.71 0.98
N LEU A 6 1.51 2.21 2.17
CA LEU A 6 2.40 3.02 2.99
C LEU A 6 3.25 2.11 3.87
N GLY A 7 4.55 2.02 3.60
CA GLY A 7 5.45 1.28 4.48
C GLY A 7 6.92 1.34 4.08
N PRO A 8 7.84 1.37 5.05
CA PRO A 8 9.27 1.62 4.83
C PRO A 8 10.03 0.46 4.15
N GLY A 9 9.33 -0.50 3.54
CA GLY A 9 9.96 -1.63 2.84
C GLY A 9 10.13 -2.91 3.66
N CYS A 10 9.47 -3.00 4.82
CA CYS A 10 9.44 -4.19 5.65
C CYS A 10 8.87 -5.43 4.90
N PRO A 11 9.22 -6.67 5.29
CA PRO A 11 8.69 -7.88 4.63
C PRO A 11 7.15 -7.96 4.69
N ARG A 12 6.54 -7.48 5.79
CA ARG A 12 5.07 -7.37 5.90
C ARG A 12 4.48 -6.40 4.87
N CYS A 13 5.17 -5.31 4.59
CA CYS A 13 4.78 -4.29 3.63
C CYS A 13 4.77 -4.85 2.20
N GLN A 14 5.74 -5.72 1.86
CA GLN A 14 5.79 -6.42 0.57
C GLN A 14 4.69 -7.48 0.44
N ALA A 15 4.46 -8.27 1.50
CA ALA A 15 3.38 -9.25 1.51
C ALA A 15 2.01 -8.57 1.31
N LEU A 16 1.81 -7.40 1.92
CA LEU A 16 0.60 -6.61 1.78
C LEU A 16 0.38 -6.14 0.34
N GLU A 17 1.42 -5.62 -0.33
CA GLU A 17 1.34 -5.22 -1.74
C GLU A 17 0.97 -6.40 -2.65
N ALA A 18 1.60 -7.56 -2.43
CA ALA A 18 1.32 -8.77 -3.20
C ALA A 18 -0.15 -9.22 -3.03
N ASN A 19 -0.64 -9.26 -1.78
CA ASN A 19 -2.02 -9.62 -1.48
C ASN A 19 -3.01 -8.63 -2.10
N VAL A 20 -2.72 -7.33 -2.05
CA VAL A 20 -3.57 -6.30 -2.67
C VAL A 20 -3.61 -6.47 -4.19
N ARG A 21 -2.47 -6.67 -4.84
CA ARG A 21 -2.42 -6.93 -6.30
C ARG A 21 -3.21 -8.17 -6.69
N GLU A 22 -3.08 -9.26 -5.93
CA GLU A 22 -3.89 -10.45 -6.15
C GLU A 22 -5.37 -10.18 -5.97
N ALA A 23 -5.77 -9.54 -4.87
CA ALA A 23 -7.17 -9.21 -4.61
C ALA A 23 -7.79 -8.32 -5.69
N VAL A 24 -7.06 -7.29 -6.14
CA VAL A 24 -7.49 -6.41 -7.24
C VAL A 24 -7.70 -7.19 -8.53
N LYS A 25 -6.77 -8.10 -8.85
CA LYS A 25 -6.85 -8.96 -10.03
C LYS A 25 -8.00 -9.95 -9.94
N ASP A 26 -8.20 -10.56 -8.78
CA ASP A 26 -9.25 -11.55 -8.52
C ASP A 26 -10.65 -10.91 -8.60
N MET A 27 -10.78 -9.69 -8.06
CA MET A 27 -12.00 -8.89 -8.15
C MET A 27 -12.22 -8.24 -9.52
N GLY A 28 -11.27 -8.37 -10.46
CA GLY A 28 -11.35 -7.73 -11.78
C GLY A 28 -11.41 -6.21 -11.74
N LEU A 29 -10.87 -5.60 -10.68
CA LEU A 29 -10.89 -4.16 -10.47
C LEU A 29 -9.69 -3.51 -11.16
N ASP A 30 -9.92 -2.40 -11.85
CA ASP A 30 -8.82 -1.57 -12.38
C ASP A 30 -8.31 -0.67 -11.25
N ALA A 31 -7.41 -1.22 -10.43
CA ALA A 31 -6.76 -0.50 -9.34
C ALA A 31 -5.24 -0.39 -9.51
N VAL A 32 -4.72 0.83 -9.37
CA VAL A 32 -3.30 1.14 -9.48
C VAL A 32 -2.69 1.02 -8.10
N VAL A 33 -1.89 -0.04 -7.88
CA VAL A 33 -1.19 -0.28 -6.61
C VAL A 33 0.17 0.44 -6.63
N GLN A 34 0.35 1.42 -5.75
CA GLN A 34 1.57 2.20 -5.59
C GLN A 34 2.14 2.02 -4.19
N LYS A 35 3.44 1.75 -4.08
CA LYS A 35 4.11 1.64 -2.79
C LYS A 35 4.80 2.95 -2.44
N ILE A 36 4.43 3.53 -1.30
CA ILE A 36 5.10 4.69 -0.73
C ILE A 36 6.01 4.20 0.39
N THR A 37 7.31 4.25 0.14
CA THR A 37 8.35 3.93 1.13
C THR A 37 8.88 5.17 1.84
N ASP A 38 8.50 6.35 1.37
CA ASP A 38 8.99 7.62 1.88
C ASP A 38 8.31 7.95 3.21
N LEU A 39 9.11 7.96 4.29
CA LEU A 39 8.62 8.26 5.63
C LEU A 39 8.00 9.66 5.72
N GLY A 40 8.51 10.64 4.95
CA GLY A 40 7.94 11.99 4.89
C GLY A 40 6.52 11.96 4.34
N LYS A 41 6.30 11.28 3.21
CA LYS A 41 4.96 11.10 2.64
C LYS A 41 4.03 10.33 3.59
N ILE A 42 4.52 9.30 4.27
CA ILE A 42 3.72 8.51 5.22
C ILE A 42 3.24 9.39 6.39
N MET A 43 4.12 10.27 6.89
CA MET A 43 3.76 11.25 7.94
C MET A 43 2.76 12.30 7.44
N GLU A 44 2.85 12.75 6.17
CA GLU A 44 1.84 13.64 5.57
C GLU A 44 0.45 12.99 5.53
N TYR A 45 0.38 11.67 5.32
CA TYR A 45 -0.88 10.92 5.41
C TYR A 45 -1.37 10.71 6.86
N GLY A 46 -0.62 11.16 7.87
CA GLY A 46 -0.99 11.01 9.29
C GLY A 46 -0.93 9.57 9.79
N VAL A 47 -0.27 8.67 9.05
CA VAL A 47 -0.19 7.25 9.42
C VAL A 47 0.95 7.05 10.42
N ILE A 48 0.59 6.90 11.68
CA ILE A 48 1.52 6.68 12.80
C ILE A 48 2.05 5.23 12.82
N SER A 49 1.26 4.28 12.29
CA SER A 49 1.58 2.86 12.35
C SER A 49 1.66 2.27 10.95
N THR A 50 2.88 2.06 10.46
CA THR A 50 3.14 1.31 9.22
C THR A 50 3.20 -0.19 9.52
N PRO A 51 2.68 -1.06 8.64
CA PRO A 51 2.19 -0.80 7.29
C PRO A 51 0.75 -0.27 7.24
N GLY A 52 0.51 0.73 6.39
CA GLY A 52 -0.82 1.29 6.10
C GLY A 52 -1.24 1.06 4.65
N ILE A 53 -2.55 1.03 4.40
CA ILE A 53 -3.14 1.03 3.06
C ILE A 53 -4.04 2.26 2.96
N VAL A 54 -3.93 2.99 1.85
CA VAL A 54 -4.85 4.07 1.45
C VAL A 54 -5.53 3.65 0.14
N VAL A 55 -6.83 3.89 0.01
CA VAL A 55 -7.67 3.55 -1.16
C VAL A 55 -8.47 4.77 -1.60
#